data_AF-A0A2A2J8P6-F1
#
_entry.id   AF-A0A2A2J8P6-F1
#
_cell.length_a   1.000
_cell.length_b   1.000
_cell.length_c   1.000
_cell.angle_alpha   90.00
_cell.angle_beta   90.00
_cell.angle_gamma   90.00
#
_symmetry.space_group_name_H-M   'P 1'
#
loop_
_entity.id
_entity.type
_entity.pdbx_description
1 polymer ?
#
loop_
_entity_poly.entity_id
_entity_poly.type
_entity_poly.pdbx_seq_one_letter_code
_entity_poly.pdbx_strand_id
1 'polypeptide(L)'
;MCVRIDAIESNATLIEQLPAIWEIPKTTPASIVEKKRADTEKAYGYKGVKDPIALKAKAMENIIFAVDQLTADQKYTITYNRSEFIIKCSFNQEECDLENDFVTYLDPTFGACFTYHSANESRSISSGRAGPNYGLRIEVLVNITEYLPTTEAAGVRLTVHSHDEQPFPDTHGFSAPTGFVSSFGIKLQSITRLPAPYGDCVEDGKDEKFIYTDKAYSTEGCQRSCIQKYLFDNCGCGDPRYPPYKTNRNCPVDDPNKRSCINRQFLNATKQSTSKDCTCKQPCRETVYSVSYSAARWPAVPADLSGCPIGLSPQHCLLYKREQGAMVEVYFEKLNYESLLEREAFGWSNLLSDFGGQLGLWMGVSVISVMEVLIFFCDLIFTFLGIKRHKQKTNKLNNRRASLRNSIRNKTDSNKVNNNVDYDSMLENHDHQH
;
A
#
# COMPACT_ATOMS: atom_id res chain seq x y z
N MET A 1 79.83 -28.71 10.32
CA MET A 1 80.69 -28.12 9.27
C MET A 1 80.88 -26.65 9.66
N CYS A 2 82.14 -26.24 9.84
CA CYS A 2 82.61 -24.99 10.48
C CYS A 2 82.02 -23.72 9.84
N VAL A 3 81.93 -22.54 10.47
CA VAL A 3 83.05 -21.70 10.94
C VAL A 3 82.57 -20.63 11.94
N ARG A 4 83.41 -20.36 12.95
CA ARG A 4 83.53 -19.12 13.74
C ARG A 4 84.88 -18.51 13.40
N ILE A 5 85.03 -17.18 13.40
CA ILE A 5 86.24 -16.41 13.83
C ILE A 5 85.88 -14.92 13.93
N ASP A 6 86.54 -14.26 14.89
CA ASP A 6 86.17 -13.08 15.66
C ASP A 6 86.64 -11.71 15.11
N ALA A 7 86.56 -10.71 16.00
CA ALA A 7 86.60 -9.25 15.88
C ALA A 7 87.92 -8.57 15.46
N ILE A 8 87.83 -7.27 15.18
CA ILE A 8 88.95 -6.32 15.20
C ILE A 8 88.59 -5.12 16.08
N GLU A 9 89.41 -4.89 17.11
CA GLU A 9 89.51 -3.65 17.90
C GLU A 9 90.27 -2.56 17.11
N SER A 10 89.88 -1.29 17.25
CA SER A 10 90.85 -0.23 17.59
C SER A 10 90.16 1.11 17.90
N ASN A 11 90.55 1.66 19.05
CA ASN A 11 90.38 3.03 19.52
C ASN A 11 90.54 4.12 18.44
N ALA A 12 89.69 5.15 18.50
CA ALA A 12 90.14 6.55 18.67
C ALA A 12 88.94 7.48 18.79
N THR A 13 88.87 8.14 19.94
CA THR A 13 88.09 9.34 20.20
C THR A 13 88.42 10.45 19.20
N LEU A 14 87.41 11.03 18.57
CA LEU A 14 87.36 12.47 18.30
C LEU A 14 85.91 12.89 18.03
N ILE A 15 85.46 13.75 18.93
CA ILE A 15 84.16 14.39 19.03
C ILE A 15 83.96 15.26 17.79
N GLU A 16 82.87 15.07 17.05
CA GLU A 16 82.15 16.18 16.44
C GLU A 16 80.71 15.77 16.03
N GLN A 17 79.76 16.47 16.64
CA GLN A 17 78.38 16.73 16.20
C GLN A 17 77.35 15.58 16.31
N LEU A 18 76.89 15.34 17.54
CA LEU A 18 75.52 14.89 17.80
C LEU A 18 74.56 16.09 17.69
N PRO A 19 73.58 16.11 16.77
CA PRO A 19 72.33 16.79 17.04
C PRO A 19 71.49 15.95 17.99
N ALA A 20 70.86 16.62 18.96
CA ALA A 20 70.13 16.01 20.06
C ALA A 20 68.94 15.14 19.60
N ILE A 21 68.74 14.01 20.27
CA ILE A 21 67.60 13.08 20.11
C ILE A 21 66.32 13.67 20.74
N TRP A 22 65.92 14.88 20.36
CA TRP A 22 64.69 15.51 20.85
C TRP A 22 63.79 16.15 19.77
N GLU A 23 64.02 15.84 18.49
CA GLU A 23 63.08 16.21 17.42
C GLU A 23 62.60 15.00 16.62
N ILE A 24 62.08 13.99 17.33
CA ILE A 24 61.01 13.19 16.74
C ILE A 24 59.72 13.82 17.25
N PRO A 25 58.88 14.45 16.40
CA PRO A 25 57.58 14.92 16.85
C PRO A 25 56.78 13.71 17.30
N LYS A 26 56.67 13.51 18.62
CA LYS A 26 55.70 12.63 19.24
C LYS A 26 54.33 13.29 19.13
N THR A 27 53.76 13.35 17.94
CA THR A 27 52.41 13.86 17.76
C THR A 27 51.64 13.03 16.75
N THR A 28 50.74 12.21 17.32
CA THR A 28 49.44 11.78 16.78
C THR A 28 49.38 10.42 16.09
N PRO A 29 48.87 9.41 16.82
CA PRO A 29 47.60 8.77 16.40
C PRO A 29 46.51 8.72 17.48
N ALA A 30 46.84 8.97 18.77
CA ALA A 30 45.90 8.79 19.88
C ALA A 30 44.73 9.80 19.89
N SER A 31 44.98 11.07 19.54
CA SER A 31 43.97 12.13 19.66
C SER A 31 42.83 12.03 18.63
N ILE A 32 43.08 11.45 17.45
CA ILE A 32 42.05 11.28 16.40
C ILE A 32 41.09 10.14 16.79
N VAL A 33 41.63 9.05 17.34
CA VAL A 33 40.84 7.91 17.82
C VAL A 33 39.98 8.32 19.01
N GLU A 34 40.55 9.08 19.95
CA GLU A 34 39.80 9.63 21.09
C GLU A 34 38.70 10.59 20.66
N LYS A 35 38.97 11.47 19.68
CA LYS A 35 37.95 12.37 19.12
C LYS A 35 36.82 11.59 18.43
N LYS A 36 37.15 10.59 17.60
CA LYS A 36 36.14 9.75 16.93
C LYS A 36 35.28 8.98 17.94
N ARG A 37 35.88 8.48 19.03
CA ARG A 37 35.14 7.83 20.13
C ARG A 37 34.21 8.82 20.82
N ALA A 38 34.68 10.02 21.15
CA ALA A 38 33.87 11.06 21.77
C ALA A 38 32.70 11.51 20.89
N ASP A 39 32.93 11.64 19.58
CA ASP A 39 31.88 11.98 18.60
C ASP A 39 30.85 10.85 18.47
N THR A 40 31.29 9.59 18.48
CA THR A 40 30.42 8.41 18.45
C THR A 40 29.55 8.30 19.72
N GLU A 41 30.15 8.50 20.90
CA GLU A 41 29.41 8.54 22.18
C GLU A 41 28.38 9.68 22.21
N LYS A 42 28.68 10.81 21.56
CA LYS A 42 27.74 11.91 21.39
C LYS A 42 26.62 11.57 20.41
N ALA A 43 26.92 10.89 19.31
CA ALA A 43 25.94 10.44 18.31
C ALA A 43 24.92 9.46 18.92
N TYR A 44 25.38 8.52 19.75
CA TYR A 44 24.50 7.56 20.43
C TYR A 44 23.54 8.21 21.43
N GLY A 45 23.92 9.35 22.00
CA GLY A 45 23.01 10.17 22.81
C GLY A 45 22.63 9.59 24.17
N TYR A 46 23.42 8.68 24.75
CA TYR A 46 23.13 8.09 26.07
C TYR A 46 23.40 9.06 27.25
N LYS A 47 24.11 10.17 27.01
CA LYS A 47 24.48 11.12 28.08
C LYS A 47 23.23 11.77 28.68
N GLY A 48 23.00 11.53 29.97
CA GLY A 48 21.87 12.11 30.73
C GLY A 48 20.59 11.27 30.74
N VAL A 49 20.55 10.15 30.01
CA VAL A 49 19.42 9.21 30.03
C VAL A 49 19.60 8.24 31.19
N LYS A 50 18.70 8.32 32.18
CA LYS A 50 18.73 7.44 33.38
C LYS A 50 17.61 6.40 33.40
N ASP A 51 16.50 6.69 32.71
CA ASP A 51 15.35 5.80 32.65
C ASP A 51 15.68 4.57 31.79
N PRO A 52 15.53 3.33 32.31
CA PRO A 52 15.82 2.12 31.55
C PRO A 52 14.95 1.96 30.30
N ILE A 53 13.71 2.47 30.30
CA ILE A 53 12.82 2.38 29.14
C ILE A 53 13.35 3.28 28.02
N ALA A 54 13.64 4.56 28.33
CA ALA A 54 14.27 5.47 27.39
C ALA A 54 15.65 4.96 26.89
N LEU A 55 16.42 4.31 27.75
CA LEU A 55 17.72 3.72 27.38
C LEU A 55 17.55 2.59 26.34
N LYS A 56 16.57 1.70 26.56
CA LYS A 56 16.25 0.62 25.61
C LYS A 56 15.77 1.17 24.27
N ALA A 57 14.87 2.16 24.28
CA ALA A 57 14.40 2.81 23.06
C ALA A 57 15.56 3.44 22.26
N LYS A 58 16.49 4.12 22.95
CA LYS A 58 17.67 4.70 22.32
C LYS A 58 18.62 3.64 21.77
N ALA A 59 18.81 2.54 22.50
CA ALA A 59 19.62 1.42 22.04
C ALA A 59 19.04 0.78 20.78
N MET A 60 17.72 0.53 20.75
CA MET A 60 17.03 0.04 19.56
C MET A 60 17.21 0.97 18.36
N GLU A 61 17.02 2.27 18.54
CA GLU A 61 17.27 3.27 17.48
C GLU A 61 18.72 3.21 16.98
N ASN A 62 19.70 3.11 17.88
CA ASN A 62 21.11 3.02 17.49
C ASN A 62 21.45 1.74 16.73
N ILE A 63 20.80 0.61 17.07
CA ILE A 63 20.95 -0.66 16.34
C ILE A 63 20.43 -0.51 14.90
N ILE A 64 19.26 0.09 14.69
CA ILE A 64 18.70 0.29 13.34
C ILE A 64 19.68 1.08 12.45
N PHE A 65 20.26 2.17 12.98
CA PHE A 65 21.24 2.96 12.23
C PHE A 65 22.55 2.20 11.97
N ALA A 66 22.99 1.34 12.89
CA ALA A 66 24.19 0.53 12.69
C ALA A 66 23.96 -0.56 11.63
N VAL A 67 22.80 -1.22 11.66
CA VAL A 67 22.41 -2.24 10.68
C VAL A 67 22.22 -1.63 9.30
N ASP A 68 21.72 -0.41 9.18
CA ASP A 68 21.55 0.28 7.89
C ASP A 68 22.87 0.40 7.10
N GLN A 69 24.00 0.57 7.79
CA GLN A 69 25.33 0.67 7.17
C GLN A 69 25.86 -0.65 6.59
N LEU A 70 25.25 -1.79 6.91
CA LEU A 70 25.63 -3.10 6.37
C LEU A 70 25.16 -3.29 4.93
N THR A 71 25.81 -4.18 4.18
CA THR A 71 25.33 -4.59 2.85
C THR A 71 24.09 -5.48 2.96
N ALA A 72 23.31 -5.60 1.88
CA ALA A 72 22.12 -6.44 1.88
C ALA A 72 22.42 -7.89 2.31
N ASP A 73 23.49 -8.50 1.78
CA ASP A 73 23.90 -9.87 2.13
C ASP A 73 24.26 -10.04 3.60
N GLN A 74 24.93 -9.03 4.17
CA GLN A 74 25.26 -9.01 5.60
C GLN A 74 23.99 -8.93 6.45
N LYS A 75 23.00 -8.13 6.03
CA LYS A 75 21.71 -8.03 6.72
C LYS A 75 20.98 -9.38 6.72
N TYR A 76 20.94 -10.09 5.59
CA TYR A 76 20.33 -11.43 5.53
C TYR A 76 21.06 -12.46 6.39
N THR A 77 22.39 -12.38 6.50
CA THR A 77 23.19 -13.34 7.28
C THR A 77 22.96 -13.23 8.80
N ILE A 78 22.63 -12.03 9.29
CA ILE A 78 22.40 -11.79 10.73
C ILE A 78 20.93 -11.92 11.16
N THR A 79 20.02 -12.11 10.20
CA THR A 79 18.59 -12.27 10.46
C THR A 79 18.17 -13.73 10.47
N TYR A 80 16.98 -14.02 10.99
CA TYR A 80 16.40 -15.36 10.96
C TYR A 80 16.29 -15.90 9.53
N ASN A 81 16.58 -17.20 9.38
CA ASN A 81 16.27 -17.93 8.16
C ASN A 81 14.81 -18.40 8.16
N ARG A 82 14.25 -18.58 6.95
CA ARG A 82 12.87 -19.07 6.74
C ARG A 82 12.62 -20.39 7.48
N SER A 83 13.48 -21.38 7.28
CA SER A 83 13.33 -22.74 7.83
C SER A 83 13.61 -22.84 9.34
N GLU A 84 14.31 -21.85 9.91
CA GLU A 84 14.53 -21.77 11.36
C GLU A 84 13.33 -21.14 12.07
N PHE A 85 12.71 -20.15 11.41
CA PHE A 85 11.57 -19.42 11.95
C PHE A 85 10.23 -20.15 11.75
N ILE A 86 10.01 -20.74 10.58
CA ILE A 86 8.79 -21.46 10.21
C ILE A 86 9.07 -22.96 10.25
N ILE A 87 8.52 -23.65 11.25
CA ILE A 87 8.75 -25.09 11.45
C ILE A 87 7.71 -25.93 10.72
N LYS A 88 6.44 -25.52 10.77
CA LYS A 88 5.35 -26.19 10.04
C LYS A 88 4.47 -25.17 9.35
N CYS A 89 4.01 -25.51 8.16
CA CYS A 89 3.04 -24.70 7.43
C CYS A 89 2.00 -25.61 6.78
N SER A 90 0.74 -25.22 6.89
CA SER A 90 -0.35 -25.82 6.13
C SER A 90 -1.26 -24.73 5.59
N PHE A 91 -1.68 -24.88 4.34
CA PHE A 91 -2.70 -24.05 3.71
C PHE A 91 -3.69 -24.97 2.99
N ASN A 92 -5.00 -24.72 3.18
CA ASN A 92 -6.05 -25.53 2.54
C ASN A 92 -5.92 -27.05 2.79
N GLN A 93 -5.46 -27.44 3.98
CA GLN A 93 -5.18 -28.84 4.40
C GLN A 93 -4.02 -29.53 3.67
N GLU A 94 -3.26 -28.79 2.86
CA GLU A 94 -2.03 -29.27 2.22
C GLU A 94 -0.81 -28.66 2.92
N GLU A 95 0.33 -29.32 2.82
CA GLU A 95 1.61 -28.82 3.31
C GLU A 95 2.10 -27.70 2.37
N CYS A 96 2.56 -26.58 2.94
CA CYS A 96 3.09 -25.47 2.14
C CYS A 96 4.51 -25.79 1.65
N ASP A 97 4.88 -25.19 0.52
CA ASP A 97 6.27 -25.17 0.07
C ASP A 97 6.98 -23.90 0.60
N LEU A 98 7.84 -24.06 1.61
CA LEU A 98 8.53 -22.94 2.25
C LEU A 98 9.45 -22.14 1.30
N GLU A 99 9.91 -22.75 0.20
CA GLU A 99 10.78 -22.07 -0.76
C GLU A 99 10.02 -21.28 -1.80
N ASN A 100 8.86 -21.78 -2.23
CA ASN A 100 8.08 -21.17 -3.32
C ASN A 100 6.87 -20.35 -2.85
N ASP A 101 6.34 -20.60 -1.65
CA ASP A 101 5.14 -19.94 -1.14
C ASP A 101 5.44 -18.76 -0.20
N PHE A 102 6.72 -18.49 0.11
CA PHE A 102 7.14 -17.39 0.97
C PHE A 102 8.20 -16.51 0.32
N VAL A 103 7.92 -15.20 0.26
CA VAL A 103 8.86 -14.18 -0.18
C VAL A 103 9.46 -13.48 1.03
N THR A 104 10.78 -13.39 1.09
CA THR A 104 11.48 -12.65 2.14
C THR A 104 11.58 -11.17 1.78
N TYR A 105 11.26 -10.30 2.72
CA TYR A 105 11.57 -8.87 2.66
C TYR A 105 12.29 -8.44 3.94
N LEU A 106 13.13 -7.42 3.84
CA LEU A 106 13.88 -6.91 4.99
C LEU A 106 13.21 -5.64 5.54
N ASP A 107 12.74 -5.72 6.78
CA ASP A 107 12.25 -4.58 7.53
C ASP A 107 13.37 -3.97 8.39
N PRO A 108 13.60 -2.65 8.36
CA PRO A 108 14.63 -2.01 9.18
C PRO A 108 14.46 -2.18 10.69
N THR A 109 13.22 -2.39 11.16
CA THR A 109 12.85 -2.50 12.57
C THR A 109 12.82 -3.96 13.03
N PHE A 110 12.27 -4.86 12.20
CA PHE A 110 12.03 -6.26 12.57
C PHE A 110 12.99 -7.27 11.92
N GLY A 111 13.84 -6.85 10.97
CA GLY A 111 14.75 -7.75 10.26
C GLY A 111 14.04 -8.51 9.13
N ALA A 112 14.44 -9.75 8.87
CA ALA A 112 13.83 -10.56 7.82
C ALA A 112 12.38 -10.91 8.17
N CYS A 113 11.48 -10.54 7.27
CA CYS A 113 10.06 -10.82 7.35
C CYS A 113 9.66 -11.71 6.17
N PHE A 114 8.68 -12.59 6.39
CA PHE A 114 8.28 -13.60 5.41
C PHE A 114 6.81 -13.40 5.06
N THR A 115 6.56 -13.08 3.79
CA THR A 115 5.21 -12.86 3.27
C THR A 115 4.76 -14.12 2.53
N TYR A 116 3.62 -14.68 2.96
CA TYR A 116 3.00 -15.80 2.26
C TYR A 116 2.38 -15.32 0.94
N HIS A 117 3.06 -15.62 -0.16
CA HIS A 117 2.67 -15.26 -1.51
C HIS A 117 3.38 -16.20 -2.49
N SER A 118 2.66 -16.72 -3.48
CA SER A 118 3.27 -17.58 -4.52
C SER A 118 4.29 -16.77 -5.31
N ALA A 119 5.54 -17.20 -5.32
CA ALA A 119 6.59 -16.63 -6.17
C ALA A 119 6.28 -16.80 -7.67
N ASN A 120 5.41 -17.75 -8.03
CA ASN A 120 4.91 -17.95 -9.37
C ASN A 120 3.59 -17.20 -9.57
N GLU A 121 3.61 -16.15 -10.40
CA GLU A 121 2.41 -15.35 -10.77
C GLU A 121 1.28 -16.20 -11.38
N SER A 122 1.61 -17.36 -11.96
CA SER A 122 0.63 -18.29 -12.56
C SER A 122 -0.15 -19.11 -11.54
N ARG A 123 0.34 -19.24 -10.30
CA ARG A 123 -0.33 -20.00 -9.22
C ARG A 123 -1.05 -19.03 -8.30
N SER A 124 -2.31 -18.75 -8.60
CA SER A 124 -3.18 -18.01 -7.68
C SER A 124 -3.51 -18.89 -6.46
N ILE A 125 -3.04 -18.46 -5.28
CA ILE A 125 -3.39 -19.11 -4.02
C ILE A 125 -4.78 -18.60 -3.61
N SER A 126 -5.76 -19.50 -3.53
CA SER A 126 -7.12 -19.17 -3.12
C SER A 126 -7.58 -20.11 -2.02
N SER A 127 -8.40 -19.59 -1.10
CA SER A 127 -8.98 -20.39 -0.04
C SER A 127 -10.25 -21.08 -0.54
N GLY A 128 -10.31 -22.41 -0.42
CA GLY A 128 -11.45 -23.18 -0.91
C GLY A 128 -12.73 -23.01 -0.07
N ARG A 129 -12.60 -22.71 1.23
CA ARG A 129 -13.71 -22.55 2.18
C ARG A 129 -13.34 -21.58 3.30
N ALA A 130 -14.34 -21.00 3.94
CA ALA A 130 -14.14 -20.21 5.16
C ALA A 130 -13.76 -21.11 6.36
N GLY A 131 -13.03 -20.53 7.31
CA GLY A 131 -12.66 -21.17 8.57
C GLY A 131 -11.19 -21.61 8.68
N PRO A 132 -10.71 -21.88 9.91
CA PRO A 132 -9.29 -22.06 10.21
C PRO A 132 -8.64 -23.25 9.50
N ASN A 133 -9.38 -24.33 9.24
CA ASN A 133 -8.85 -25.53 8.56
C ASN A 133 -8.51 -25.30 7.08
N TYR A 134 -9.08 -24.26 6.45
CA TYR A 134 -8.87 -23.92 5.04
C TYR A 134 -8.08 -22.61 4.86
N GLY A 135 -7.65 -22.02 5.98
CA GLY A 135 -6.76 -20.87 6.01
C GLY A 135 -5.29 -21.27 6.04
N LEU A 136 -4.44 -20.28 6.28
CA LEU A 136 -3.02 -20.43 6.52
C LEU A 136 -2.78 -20.74 7.99
N ARG A 137 -2.07 -21.83 8.27
CA ARG A 137 -1.76 -22.31 9.61
C ARG A 137 -0.27 -22.56 9.72
N ILE A 138 0.40 -21.84 10.60
CA ILE A 138 1.86 -21.84 10.70
C ILE A 138 2.28 -22.06 12.16
N GLU A 139 3.19 -23.01 12.37
CA GLU A 139 3.93 -23.16 13.63
C GLU A 139 5.25 -22.41 13.49
N VAL A 140 5.41 -21.34 14.26
CA VAL A 140 6.61 -20.51 14.28
C VAL A 140 7.38 -20.72 15.56
N LEU A 141 8.70 -20.75 15.47
CA LEU A 141 9.60 -20.90 16.60
C LEU A 141 10.46 -19.65 16.72
N VAL A 142 10.30 -18.93 17.84
CA VAL A 142 11.16 -17.81 18.18
C VAL A 142 12.19 -18.27 19.20
N ASN A 143 13.48 -18.08 18.91
CA ASN A 143 14.53 -18.39 19.85
C ASN A 143 14.78 -17.20 20.80
N ILE A 144 14.07 -17.16 21.92
CA ILE A 144 14.17 -16.11 22.95
C ILE A 144 15.60 -15.98 23.48
N THR A 145 16.41 -17.05 23.47
CA THR A 145 17.80 -16.95 23.93
C THR A 145 18.68 -16.10 23.01
N GLU A 146 18.28 -15.92 21.75
CA GLU A 146 18.94 -15.07 20.75
C GLU A 146 18.39 -13.65 20.71
N TYR A 147 17.37 -13.34 21.52
CA TYR A 147 16.78 -12.01 21.53
C TYR A 147 17.77 -10.97 22.06
N LEU A 148 17.74 -9.81 21.42
CA LEU A 148 18.45 -8.65 21.91
C LEU A 148 17.83 -8.19 23.24
N PRO A 149 18.62 -7.72 24.23
CA PRO A 149 18.10 -7.18 25.49
C PRO A 149 17.16 -5.97 25.34
N THR A 150 17.14 -5.37 24.15
CA THR A 150 16.23 -4.29 23.74
C THR A 150 14.83 -4.79 23.36
N THR A 151 14.67 -6.07 23.04
CA THR A 151 13.36 -6.65 22.67
C THR A 151 12.48 -6.79 23.90
N GLU A 152 11.29 -6.18 23.88
CA GLU A 152 10.40 -6.12 25.04
C GLU A 152 9.46 -7.32 25.17
N ALA A 153 8.96 -7.86 24.06
CA ALA A 153 7.95 -8.90 24.03
C ALA A 153 8.39 -10.09 23.18
N ALA A 154 8.08 -11.29 23.65
CA ALA A 154 8.28 -12.54 22.90
C ALA A 154 7.03 -12.90 22.09
N GLY A 155 7.24 -13.20 20.82
CA GLY A 155 6.17 -13.53 19.89
C GLY A 155 6.49 -13.12 18.46
N VAL A 156 5.46 -13.17 17.62
CA VAL A 156 5.56 -12.83 16.20
C VAL A 156 4.65 -11.65 15.88
N ARG A 157 5.12 -10.77 15.00
CA ARG A 157 4.34 -9.68 14.42
C ARG A 157 3.75 -10.14 13.09
N LEU A 158 2.44 -10.02 12.93
CA LEU A 158 1.70 -10.41 11.74
C LEU A 158 0.99 -9.19 11.13
N THR A 159 1.14 -8.99 9.83
CA THR A 159 0.36 -8.01 9.06
C THR A 159 -0.38 -8.70 7.93
N VAL A 160 -1.64 -8.33 7.74
CA VAL A 160 -2.44 -8.74 6.58
C VAL A 160 -2.60 -7.51 5.70
N HIS A 161 -2.20 -7.62 4.44
CA HIS A 161 -2.22 -6.52 3.47
C HIS A 161 -2.56 -7.05 2.08
N SER A 162 -2.87 -6.13 1.15
CA SER A 162 -3.06 -6.50 -0.26
C SER A 162 -1.72 -6.87 -0.93
N HIS A 163 -1.76 -7.66 -2.01
CA HIS A 163 -0.57 -8.15 -2.70
C HIS A 163 0.39 -7.03 -3.14
N ASP A 164 -0.15 -5.94 -3.68
CA ASP A 164 0.64 -4.82 -4.21
C ASP A 164 1.00 -3.78 -3.15
N GLU A 165 0.50 -3.92 -1.92
CA GLU A 165 0.71 -2.95 -0.85
C GLU A 165 2.01 -3.23 -0.07
N GLN A 166 2.68 -2.15 0.37
CA GLN A 166 3.82 -2.27 1.28
C GLN A 166 3.34 -2.72 2.68
N PRO A 167 3.86 -3.83 3.24
CA PRO A 167 3.59 -4.18 4.63
C PRO A 167 4.23 -3.16 5.59
N PHE A 168 3.45 -2.74 6.60
CA PHE A 168 3.90 -1.88 7.70
C PHE A 168 3.64 -2.56 9.06
N PRO A 169 4.53 -3.47 9.52
CA PRO A 169 4.34 -4.25 10.76
C PRO A 169 4.39 -3.44 12.05
N ASP A 170 4.97 -2.24 12.00
CA ASP A 170 5.01 -1.31 13.12
C ASP A 170 3.66 -0.61 13.34
N THR A 171 2.93 -0.24 12.29
CA THR A 171 1.63 0.46 12.38
C THR A 171 0.43 -0.47 12.30
N HIS A 172 0.43 -1.43 11.37
CA HIS A 172 -0.71 -2.33 11.11
C HIS A 172 -0.49 -3.76 11.63
N GLY A 173 0.60 -4.01 12.36
CA GLY A 173 0.94 -5.35 12.85
C GLY A 173 0.17 -5.76 14.10
N PHE A 174 -0.33 -6.99 14.08
CA PHE A 174 -0.88 -7.68 15.24
C PHE A 174 0.20 -8.53 15.92
N SER A 175 0.11 -8.70 17.24
CA SER A 175 1.07 -9.51 17.99
C SER A 175 0.48 -10.89 18.29
N ALA A 176 1.20 -11.95 17.93
CA ALA A 176 0.91 -13.33 18.27
C ALA A 176 1.92 -13.81 19.35
N PRO A 177 1.50 -13.94 20.62
CA PRO A 177 2.40 -14.33 21.71
C PRO A 177 2.80 -15.81 21.62
N THR A 178 3.96 -16.14 22.20
CA THR A 178 4.38 -17.54 22.35
C THR A 178 3.52 -18.31 23.35
N GLY A 179 3.36 -19.60 23.13
CA GLY A 179 2.54 -20.50 23.96
C GLY A 179 1.04 -20.39 23.72
N PHE A 180 0.62 -19.78 22.61
CA PHE A 180 -0.76 -19.66 22.19
C PHE A 180 -0.95 -20.07 20.73
N VAL A 181 -2.14 -20.57 20.42
CA VAL A 181 -2.72 -20.49 19.07
C VAL A 181 -3.38 -19.14 18.96
N SER A 182 -2.85 -18.29 18.10
CA SER A 182 -3.41 -17.00 17.73
C SER A 182 -4.17 -17.13 16.41
N SER A 183 -5.49 -16.97 16.48
CA SER A 183 -6.41 -17.13 15.38
C SER A 183 -6.90 -15.76 14.91
N PHE A 184 -6.55 -15.41 13.68
CA PHE A 184 -6.85 -14.16 13.00
C PHE A 184 -7.90 -14.40 11.90
N GLY A 185 -9.14 -14.06 12.21
CA GLY A 185 -10.23 -14.08 11.25
C GLY A 185 -10.21 -12.82 10.40
N ILE A 186 -10.10 -12.94 9.08
CA ILE A 186 -10.05 -11.81 8.16
C ILE A 186 -11.36 -11.63 7.38
N LYS A 187 -11.74 -10.39 7.11
CA LYS A 187 -12.80 -10.03 6.17
C LYS A 187 -12.29 -8.98 5.19
N LEU A 188 -12.58 -9.20 3.91
CA LEU A 188 -12.19 -8.34 2.81
C LEU A 188 -13.20 -7.19 2.64
N GLN A 189 -12.72 -5.95 2.62
CA GLN A 189 -13.50 -4.76 2.31
C GLN A 189 -12.86 -4.02 1.13
N SER A 190 -13.61 -3.85 0.04
CA SER A 190 -13.18 -3.11 -1.14
C SER A 190 -13.85 -1.73 -1.15
N ILE A 191 -13.04 -0.68 -1.08
CA ILE A 191 -13.49 0.70 -1.03
C ILE A 191 -13.16 1.38 -2.36
N THR A 192 -14.18 1.94 -3.00
CA THR A 192 -14.05 2.75 -4.22
C THR A 192 -14.66 4.12 -3.97
N ARG A 193 -13.81 5.15 -3.98
CA ARG A 193 -14.15 6.56 -3.74
C ARG A 193 -14.24 7.32 -5.05
N LEU A 194 -15.02 8.39 -5.07
CA LEU A 194 -15.10 9.26 -6.25
C LEU A 194 -13.99 10.31 -6.23
N PRO A 195 -13.33 10.57 -7.38
CA PRO A 195 -12.36 11.64 -7.50
C PRO A 195 -13.04 13.02 -7.53
N ALA A 196 -12.23 14.08 -7.56
CA ALA A 196 -12.72 15.44 -7.75
C ALA A 196 -13.54 15.52 -9.06
N PRO A 197 -14.69 16.22 -9.08
CA PRO A 197 -15.18 17.20 -8.09
C PRO A 197 -16.04 16.63 -6.96
N TYR A 198 -16.34 15.33 -6.93
CA TYR A 198 -17.27 14.73 -5.95
C TYR A 198 -16.58 14.35 -4.63
N GLY A 199 -15.34 13.89 -4.71
CA GLY A 199 -14.52 13.54 -3.55
C GLY A 199 -13.09 14.04 -3.68
N ASP A 200 -12.24 13.67 -2.72
CA ASP A 200 -10.84 14.09 -2.67
C ASP A 200 -9.91 12.86 -2.52
N CYS A 201 -9.94 12.00 -3.52
CA CYS A 201 -9.07 10.83 -3.61
C CYS A 201 -8.04 10.94 -4.75
N VAL A 202 -6.98 10.14 -4.68
CA VAL A 202 -5.95 10.04 -5.72
C VAL A 202 -6.04 8.69 -6.45
N GLU A 203 -6.07 8.73 -7.78
CA GLU A 203 -6.09 7.50 -8.60
C GLU A 203 -4.70 6.87 -8.69
N ASP A 204 -3.71 7.66 -9.09
CA ASP A 204 -2.29 7.31 -9.06
C ASP A 204 -1.54 8.32 -8.16
N GLY A 205 -1.35 7.96 -6.90
CA GLY A 205 -0.66 8.81 -5.91
C GLY A 205 0.87 8.67 -5.90
N LYS A 206 1.45 7.96 -6.88
CA LYS A 206 2.90 7.71 -6.96
C LYS A 206 3.63 8.92 -7.57
N ASP A 207 3.90 9.92 -6.74
CA ASP A 207 4.74 11.05 -7.13
C ASP A 207 6.24 10.68 -7.12
N GLU A 208 7.10 11.50 -7.72
CA GLU A 208 8.58 11.37 -7.64
C GLU A 208 9.13 11.35 -6.20
N LYS A 209 8.31 11.78 -5.23
CA LYS A 209 8.67 11.85 -3.81
C LYS A 209 8.43 10.50 -3.11
N PHE A 210 7.65 9.60 -3.70
CA PHE A 210 7.23 8.34 -3.08
C PHE A 210 8.40 7.34 -3.03
N ILE A 211 8.75 6.86 -1.84
CA ILE A 211 9.95 6.03 -1.63
C ILE A 211 9.72 4.53 -1.88
N TYR A 212 8.47 4.08 -1.93
CA TYR A 212 8.09 2.68 -2.15
C TYR A 212 7.68 2.43 -3.61
N THR A 213 8.58 2.72 -4.54
CA THR A 213 8.24 2.80 -5.98
C THR A 213 7.67 1.49 -6.57
N ASP A 214 8.07 0.35 -6.02
CA ASP A 214 7.62 -1.00 -6.39
C ASP A 214 6.25 -1.37 -5.83
N LYS A 215 5.69 -0.58 -4.91
CA LYS A 215 4.41 -0.85 -4.23
C LYS A 215 3.32 0.12 -4.62
N ALA A 216 2.07 -0.29 -4.47
CA ALA A 216 0.89 0.54 -4.65
C ALA A 216 0.90 1.73 -3.67
N TYR A 217 0.24 2.81 -4.08
CA TYR A 217 0.12 3.99 -3.24
C TYR A 217 -0.73 3.67 -1.99
N SER A 218 -0.20 4.02 -0.82
CA SER A 218 -0.91 3.99 0.46
C SER A 218 -0.71 5.30 1.19
N THR A 219 -1.67 5.64 2.05
CA THR A 219 -1.61 6.87 2.88
C THR A 219 -0.39 6.87 3.78
N GLU A 220 -0.10 5.74 4.44
CA GLU A 220 1.08 5.56 5.29
C GLU A 220 2.38 5.67 4.49
N GLY A 221 2.43 5.06 3.30
CA GLY A 221 3.58 5.19 2.41
C GLY A 221 3.85 6.63 2.01
N CYS A 222 2.79 7.41 1.74
CA CYS A 222 2.90 8.84 1.42
C CYS A 222 3.45 9.65 2.60
N GLN A 223 2.92 9.45 3.81
CA GLN A 223 3.38 10.18 5.00
C GLN A 223 4.86 9.90 5.30
N ARG A 224 5.27 8.63 5.25
CA ARG A 224 6.69 8.23 5.44
C ARG A 224 7.59 8.84 4.37
N SER A 225 7.16 8.84 3.11
CA SER A 225 7.88 9.48 2.00
C SER A 225 8.08 10.97 2.24
N CYS A 226 7.05 11.65 2.74
CA CYS A 226 7.07 13.07 3.09
C CYS A 226 8.04 13.39 4.23
N ILE A 227 8.00 12.60 5.31
CA ILE A 227 8.95 12.72 6.42
C ILE A 227 10.38 12.53 5.92
N GLN A 228 10.61 11.49 5.10
CA GLN A 228 11.95 11.17 4.59
C GLN A 228 12.49 12.28 3.68
N LYS A 229 11.65 12.84 2.81
CA LYS A 229 12.00 14.00 1.98
C LYS A 229 12.34 15.23 2.83
N TYR A 230 11.54 15.54 3.85
CA TYR A 230 11.80 16.69 4.72
C TYR A 230 13.12 16.55 5.48
N LEU A 231 13.42 15.36 5.99
CA LEU A 231 14.70 15.08 6.66
C LEU A 231 15.87 15.21 5.68
N PHE A 232 15.71 14.72 4.46
CA PHE A 232 16.72 14.86 3.42
C PHE A 232 16.99 16.34 3.07
N ASP A 233 15.94 17.13 2.84
CA ASP A 233 16.07 18.54 2.43
C ASP A 233 16.71 19.42 3.55
N ASN A 234 16.49 19.09 4.83
CA ASN A 234 17.00 19.89 5.96
C ASN A 234 18.29 19.35 6.60
N CYS A 235 18.53 18.04 6.58
CA CYS A 235 19.67 17.38 7.24
C CYS A 235 20.64 16.73 6.24
N GLY A 236 20.30 16.64 4.96
CA GLY A 236 21.12 16.06 3.90
C GLY A 236 21.18 14.52 3.88
N CYS A 237 20.39 13.84 4.71
CA CYS A 237 20.29 12.39 4.76
C CYS A 237 18.95 11.94 5.35
N GLY A 238 18.56 10.70 5.06
CA GLY A 238 17.28 10.11 5.49
C GLY A 238 17.37 9.34 6.82
N ASP A 239 16.23 9.09 7.44
CA ASP A 239 16.11 8.20 8.59
C ASP A 239 16.18 6.73 8.14
N PRO A 240 17.06 5.91 8.73
CA PRO A 240 17.19 4.48 8.43
C PRO A 240 15.94 3.62 8.64
N ARG A 241 14.94 4.09 9.40
CA ARG A 241 13.66 3.37 9.56
C ARG A 241 12.85 3.32 8.27
N TYR A 242 13.18 4.18 7.31
CA TYR A 242 12.55 4.23 6.00
C TYR A 242 13.57 3.89 4.91
N PRO A 243 13.11 3.40 3.75
CA PRO A 243 13.95 3.27 2.58
C PRO A 243 14.69 4.59 2.25
N PRO A 244 15.88 4.49 1.65
CA PRO A 244 16.61 5.66 1.19
C PRO A 244 15.79 6.49 0.21
N TYR A 245 15.88 7.81 0.33
CA TYR A 245 15.25 8.71 -0.62
C TYR A 245 16.11 8.80 -1.90
N LYS A 246 15.59 8.30 -3.01
CA LYS A 246 16.28 8.21 -4.31
C LYS A 246 17.56 7.36 -4.18
N THR A 247 18.68 7.83 -4.73
CA THR A 247 19.98 7.13 -4.70
C THR A 247 20.85 7.51 -3.50
N ASN A 248 20.33 8.32 -2.58
CA ASN A 248 21.10 8.82 -1.44
C ASN A 248 21.06 7.86 -0.26
N ARG A 249 22.18 7.74 0.46
CA ARG A 249 22.26 6.90 1.65
C ARG A 249 21.57 7.55 2.84
N ASN A 250 21.05 6.71 3.72
CA ASN A 250 20.52 7.13 5.01
C ASN A 250 21.64 7.66 5.92
N CYS A 251 21.24 8.34 7.00
CA CYS A 251 22.20 8.97 7.90
C CYS A 251 23.07 7.92 8.63
N PRO A 252 24.39 8.13 8.67
CA PRO A 252 25.29 7.20 9.33
C PRO A 252 25.14 7.26 10.87
N VAL A 253 25.48 6.16 11.54
CA VAL A 253 25.36 6.02 13.00
C VAL A 253 26.40 6.83 13.77
N ASP A 254 27.56 7.08 13.16
CA ASP A 254 28.75 7.67 13.77
C ASP A 254 28.87 9.20 13.63
N ASP A 255 27.96 9.84 12.88
CA ASP A 255 27.96 11.30 12.70
C ASP A 255 27.02 11.99 13.73
N PRO A 256 27.57 12.68 14.75
CA PRO A 256 26.76 13.32 15.78
C PRO A 256 25.97 14.53 15.27
N ASN A 257 26.44 15.22 14.23
CA ASN A 257 25.77 16.40 13.70
C ASN A 257 24.51 15.99 12.93
N LYS A 258 24.62 14.95 12.10
CA LYS A 258 23.47 14.37 11.37
C LYS A 258 22.46 13.75 12.34
N ARG A 259 22.92 13.01 13.36
CA ARG A 259 22.04 12.46 14.40
C ARG A 259 21.30 13.53 15.19
N SER A 260 22.00 14.59 15.59
CA SER A 260 21.36 15.72 16.27
C SER A 260 20.35 16.44 15.35
N CYS A 261 20.67 16.57 14.06
CA CYS A 261 19.76 17.16 13.08
C CYS A 261 18.46 16.36 12.94
N ILE A 262 18.53 15.03 12.71
CA ILE A 262 17.33 14.20 12.62
C ILE A 262 16.52 14.31 13.91
N ASN A 263 17.13 14.11 15.08
CA ASN A 263 16.39 14.16 16.35
C ASN A 263 15.67 15.49 16.56
N ARG A 264 16.29 16.61 16.18
CA ARG A 264 15.68 17.94 16.27
C ARG A 264 14.58 18.15 15.23
N GLN A 265 14.80 17.70 13.99
CA GLN A 265 13.89 17.96 12.88
C GLN A 265 12.79 16.90 12.74
N PHE A 266 12.89 15.74 13.38
CA PHE A 266 11.92 14.66 13.25
C PHE A 266 10.51 15.09 13.66
N LEU A 267 10.38 15.78 14.80
CA LEU A 267 9.08 16.32 15.25
C LEU A 267 8.51 17.37 14.29
N ASN A 268 9.37 18.18 13.68
CA ASN A 268 8.96 19.14 12.66
C ASN A 268 8.58 18.43 11.35
N ALA A 269 9.27 17.35 10.98
CA ALA A 269 8.96 16.53 9.82
C ALA A 269 7.58 15.88 9.96
N THR A 270 7.26 15.33 11.14
CA THR A 270 5.94 14.77 11.42
C THR A 270 4.84 15.83 11.35
N LYS A 271 5.09 17.03 11.90
CA LYS A 271 4.15 18.17 11.77
C LYS A 271 4.02 18.63 10.31
N GLN A 272 5.12 18.74 9.57
CA GLN A 272 5.13 19.14 8.17
C GLN A 272 4.48 18.08 7.27
N SER A 273 4.49 16.80 7.65
CA SER A 273 3.74 15.75 6.96
C SER A 273 2.22 16.01 6.97
N THR A 274 1.73 16.92 7.82
CA THR A 274 0.34 17.40 7.84
C THR A 274 0.16 18.80 7.25
N SER A 275 1.25 19.40 6.73
CA SER A 275 1.24 20.72 6.11
C SER A 275 0.88 20.67 4.62
N LYS A 276 0.64 21.83 4.02
CA LYS A 276 0.24 21.98 2.61
C LYS A 276 1.24 21.36 1.61
N ASP A 277 2.53 21.29 1.95
CA ASP A 277 3.57 20.73 1.05
C ASP A 277 3.50 19.19 0.93
N CYS A 278 2.78 18.55 1.84
CA CYS A 278 2.60 17.10 1.95
C CYS A 278 1.12 16.75 2.08
N THR A 279 0.40 16.86 0.95
CA THR A 279 -1.02 16.51 0.90
C THR A 279 -1.19 15.03 0.56
N CYS A 280 -1.12 14.17 1.58
CA CYS A 280 -1.39 12.74 1.42
C CYS A 280 -2.90 12.48 1.50
N LYS A 281 -3.49 12.09 0.37
CA LYS A 281 -4.93 11.80 0.25
C LYS A 281 -5.17 10.30 0.24
N GLN A 282 -6.41 9.87 0.49
CA GLN A 282 -6.76 8.47 0.39
C GLN A 282 -6.77 8.01 -1.09
N PRO A 283 -6.36 6.77 -1.39
CA PRO A 283 -6.50 6.24 -2.74
C PRO A 283 -7.98 6.08 -3.12
N CYS A 284 -8.29 6.30 -4.40
CA CYS A 284 -9.65 6.11 -4.92
C CYS A 284 -10.06 4.64 -4.91
N ARG A 285 -9.11 3.71 -5.01
CA ARG A 285 -9.35 2.27 -4.90
C ARG A 285 -8.48 1.72 -3.79
N GLU A 286 -9.13 1.10 -2.81
CA GLU A 286 -8.45 0.58 -1.63
C GLU A 286 -9.04 -0.78 -1.26
N THR A 287 -8.16 -1.70 -0.86
CA THR A 287 -8.56 -3.03 -0.39
C THR A 287 -8.08 -3.18 1.03
N VAL A 288 -9.01 -3.21 1.98
CA VAL A 288 -8.72 -3.24 3.42
C VAL A 288 -9.13 -4.61 3.98
N TYR A 289 -8.26 -5.18 4.81
CA TYR A 289 -8.56 -6.40 5.56
C TYR A 289 -8.89 -6.02 7.01
N SER A 290 -10.14 -6.23 7.41
CA SER A 290 -10.49 -6.18 8.83
C SER A 290 -10.15 -7.51 9.49
N VAL A 291 -9.56 -7.45 10.68
CA VAL A 291 -9.03 -8.63 11.38
C VAL A 291 -9.68 -8.75 12.77
N SER A 292 -10.24 -9.91 13.06
CA SER A 292 -10.73 -10.32 14.37
C SER A 292 -9.71 -11.24 15.03
N TYR A 293 -9.27 -10.90 16.23
CA TYR A 293 -8.28 -11.67 16.98
C TYR A 293 -8.91 -12.54 18.07
N SER A 294 -8.44 -13.78 18.17
CA SER A 294 -8.71 -14.67 19.30
C SER A 294 -7.50 -15.53 19.60
N ALA A 295 -7.37 -16.01 20.83
CA ALA A 295 -6.24 -16.86 21.20
C ALA A 295 -6.63 -17.93 22.23
N ALA A 296 -5.97 -19.08 22.14
CA ALA A 296 -6.08 -20.20 23.06
C ALA A 296 -4.70 -20.75 23.42
N ARG A 297 -4.55 -21.36 24.60
CA ARG A 297 -3.26 -21.88 25.06
C ARG A 297 -2.77 -23.05 24.19
N TRP A 298 -1.49 -23.04 23.83
CA TRP A 298 -0.85 -24.08 23.01
C TRP A 298 0.58 -24.39 23.47
N PRO A 299 1.02 -25.67 23.42
CA PRO A 299 0.22 -26.87 23.21
C PRO A 299 -0.67 -27.17 24.42
N ALA A 300 -1.83 -27.79 24.17
CA ALA A 300 -2.75 -28.21 25.23
C ALA A 300 -2.19 -29.38 26.05
N VAL A 301 -1.57 -30.35 25.37
CA VAL A 301 -1.02 -31.58 25.96
C VAL A 301 0.42 -31.84 25.45
N PRO A 302 1.27 -32.54 26.24
CA PRO A 302 2.63 -32.89 25.85
C PRO A 302 2.66 -34.11 24.91
N ALA A 303 1.82 -34.11 23.87
CA ALA A 303 1.66 -35.24 22.96
C ALA A 303 2.62 -35.18 21.76
N ASP A 304 2.98 -33.98 21.32
CA ASP A 304 3.77 -33.78 20.11
C ASP A 304 5.22 -33.38 20.45
N LEU A 305 6.15 -34.31 20.26
CA LEU A 305 7.60 -34.12 20.43
C LEU A 305 8.29 -33.55 19.17
N SER A 306 7.58 -33.41 18.04
CA SER A 306 8.19 -32.86 16.82
C SER A 306 8.64 -31.41 17.03
N GLY A 307 9.79 -31.03 16.46
CA GLY A 307 10.36 -29.69 16.61
C GLY A 307 11.03 -29.39 17.96
N CYS A 308 11.07 -30.35 18.89
CA CYS A 308 11.82 -30.20 20.15
C CYS A 308 13.27 -30.69 20.00
N PRO A 309 14.22 -30.12 20.77
CA PRO A 309 15.60 -30.62 20.82
C PRO A 309 15.68 -32.10 21.23
N ILE A 310 16.62 -32.82 20.63
CA ILE A 310 16.78 -34.28 20.79
C ILE A 310 17.06 -34.62 22.26
N GLY A 311 16.32 -35.60 22.82
CA GLY A 311 16.53 -36.11 24.17
C GLY A 311 15.74 -35.41 25.28
N LEU A 312 14.86 -34.45 24.96
CA LEU A 312 13.96 -33.84 25.95
C LEU A 312 12.80 -34.77 26.32
N SER A 313 12.47 -34.80 27.61
CA SER A 313 11.23 -35.44 28.08
C SER A 313 9.99 -34.69 27.56
N PRO A 314 8.81 -35.34 27.44
CA PRO A 314 7.58 -34.69 26.97
C PRO A 314 7.18 -33.43 27.74
N GLN A 315 7.37 -33.40 29.06
CA GLN A 315 7.05 -32.23 29.90
C GLN A 315 7.97 -31.04 29.60
N HIS A 316 9.28 -31.28 29.50
CA HIS A 316 10.25 -30.25 29.12
C HIS A 316 10.03 -29.74 27.69
N CYS A 317 9.68 -30.61 26.74
CA CYS A 317 9.33 -30.20 25.37
C CYS A 317 8.07 -29.31 25.34
N LEU A 318 7.06 -29.61 26.17
CA LEU A 318 5.88 -28.77 26.29
C LEU A 318 6.20 -27.38 26.87
N LEU A 319 7.11 -27.27 27.84
CA LEU A 319 7.57 -25.97 28.34
C LEU A 319 8.35 -25.21 27.27
N TYR A 320 9.26 -25.90 26.57
CA TYR A 320 10.01 -25.34 25.45
C TYR A 320 9.08 -24.76 24.37
N LYS A 321 8.08 -25.53 23.90
CA LYS A 321 7.08 -25.04 22.92
C LYS A 321 6.24 -23.88 23.45
N ARG A 322 5.95 -23.83 24.74
CA ARG A 322 5.18 -22.73 25.34
C ARG A 322 5.98 -21.45 25.46
N GLU A 323 7.27 -21.55 25.71
CA GLU A 323 8.14 -20.38 25.82
C GLU A 323 8.53 -19.87 24.43
N GLN A 324 8.94 -20.77 23.54
CA GLN A 324 9.59 -20.42 22.26
C GLN A 324 8.64 -20.53 21.05
N GLY A 325 7.62 -21.36 21.10
CA GLY A 325 6.74 -21.61 19.96
C GLY A 325 5.49 -20.74 19.97
N ALA A 326 5.02 -20.32 18.81
CA ALA A 326 3.70 -19.73 18.62
C ALA A 326 3.00 -20.43 17.45
N MET A 327 1.68 -20.58 17.55
CA MET A 327 0.87 -21.14 16.47
C MET A 327 0.00 -20.02 15.91
N VAL A 328 0.09 -19.76 14.61
CA VAL A 328 -0.62 -18.67 13.94
C VAL A 328 -1.59 -19.24 12.93
N GLU A 329 -2.85 -18.82 13.00
CA GLU A 329 -3.91 -19.20 12.08
C GLU A 329 -4.51 -17.95 11.44
N VAL A 330 -4.48 -17.85 10.12
CA VAL A 330 -5.08 -16.74 9.36
C VAL A 330 -6.10 -17.32 8.40
N TYR A 331 -7.37 -16.93 8.52
CA TYR A 331 -8.45 -17.50 7.71
C TYR A 331 -9.56 -16.50 7.44
N PHE A 332 -10.27 -16.69 6.33
CA PHE A 332 -11.48 -15.92 6.05
C PHE A 332 -12.61 -16.33 6.98
N GLU A 333 -13.21 -15.36 7.69
CA GLU A 333 -14.39 -15.62 8.52
C GLU A 333 -15.59 -16.06 7.68
N LYS A 334 -15.73 -15.45 6.50
CA LYS A 334 -16.74 -15.73 5.49
C LYS A 334 -16.11 -15.49 4.12
N LEU A 335 -16.53 -16.25 3.10
CA LEU A 335 -16.06 -16.08 1.72
C LEU A 335 -16.81 -14.98 0.95
N ASN A 336 -17.37 -14.00 1.66
CA ASN A 336 -17.91 -12.80 1.05
C ASN A 336 -16.98 -11.62 1.32
N TYR A 337 -17.11 -10.59 0.49
CA TYR A 337 -16.44 -9.32 0.69
C TYR A 337 -17.48 -8.22 0.76
N GLU A 338 -17.15 -7.15 1.47
CA GLU A 338 -17.95 -5.94 1.52
C GLU A 338 -17.45 -4.98 0.44
N SER A 339 -18.35 -4.37 -0.32
CA SER A 339 -18.00 -3.37 -1.33
C SER A 339 -18.64 -2.04 -0.96
N LEU A 340 -17.80 -1.05 -0.66
CA LEU A 340 -18.18 0.33 -0.36
C LEU A 340 -17.88 1.17 -1.60
N LEU A 341 -18.92 1.48 -2.37
CA LEU A 341 -18.81 2.26 -3.61
C LEU A 341 -19.51 3.60 -3.46
N GLU A 342 -18.76 4.68 -3.59
CA GLU A 342 -19.31 6.03 -3.70
C GLU A 342 -19.89 6.25 -5.10
N ARG A 343 -21.10 6.81 -5.16
CA ARG A 343 -21.78 7.19 -6.40
C ARG A 343 -22.35 8.60 -6.24
N GLU A 344 -22.39 9.34 -7.34
CA GLU A 344 -23.05 10.64 -7.38
C GLU A 344 -24.52 10.52 -6.96
N ALA A 345 -24.93 11.29 -5.97
CA ALA A 345 -26.33 11.29 -5.51
C ALA A 345 -27.27 11.95 -6.55
N PHE A 346 -26.74 12.89 -7.33
CA PHE A 346 -27.50 13.65 -8.31
C PHE A 346 -26.75 13.75 -9.64
N GLY A 347 -27.14 12.91 -10.60
CA GLY A 347 -26.61 12.94 -11.95
C GLY A 347 -27.30 13.98 -12.85
N TRP A 348 -26.73 14.22 -14.03
CA TRP A 348 -27.27 15.14 -15.03
C TRP A 348 -28.70 14.80 -15.47
N SER A 349 -29.04 13.51 -15.52
CA SER A 349 -30.40 13.05 -15.84
C SER A 349 -31.42 13.51 -14.82
N ASN A 350 -31.08 13.43 -13.53
CA ASN A 350 -31.96 13.85 -12.44
C ASN A 350 -32.14 15.36 -12.46
N LEU A 351 -31.05 16.10 -12.71
CA LEU A 351 -31.10 17.56 -12.85
C LEU A 351 -32.03 18.01 -13.97
N LEU A 352 -31.93 17.37 -15.14
CA LEU A 352 -32.76 17.71 -16.29
C LEU A 352 -34.23 17.29 -16.07
N SER A 353 -34.45 16.16 -15.41
CA SER A 353 -35.78 15.68 -15.04
C SER A 353 -36.48 16.64 -14.08
N ASP A 354 -35.79 17.07 -13.02
CA ASP A 354 -36.36 17.98 -12.02
C ASP A 354 -36.58 19.37 -12.60
N PHE A 355 -35.63 19.89 -13.39
CA PHE A 355 -35.79 21.17 -14.07
C PHE A 355 -36.95 21.13 -15.08
N GLY A 356 -37.03 20.10 -15.91
CA GLY A 356 -38.13 19.90 -16.85
C GLY A 356 -39.48 19.73 -16.14
N GLY A 357 -39.51 19.00 -15.02
CA GLY A 357 -40.69 18.82 -14.19
C GLY A 357 -41.20 20.13 -13.60
N GLN A 358 -40.31 20.95 -13.02
CA GLN A 358 -40.67 22.25 -12.46
C GLN A 358 -41.14 23.23 -13.55
N LEU A 359 -40.43 23.32 -14.68
CA LEU A 359 -40.84 24.20 -15.79
C LEU A 359 -42.18 23.76 -16.41
N GLY A 360 -42.39 22.45 -16.55
CA GLY A 360 -43.63 21.89 -17.06
C GLY A 360 -44.80 22.12 -16.11
N LEU A 361 -44.59 21.97 -14.80
CA LEU A 361 -45.63 22.15 -13.79
C LEU A 361 -46.05 23.61 -13.61
N TRP A 362 -45.08 24.53 -13.49
CA TRP A 362 -45.36 25.93 -13.15
C TRP A 362 -45.63 26.81 -14.36
N MET A 363 -44.92 26.59 -15.47
CA MET A 363 -45.04 27.43 -16.66
C MET A 363 -45.72 26.72 -17.84
N GLY A 364 -46.04 25.43 -17.72
CA GLY A 364 -46.57 24.64 -18.83
C GLY A 364 -45.59 24.48 -20.00
N VAL A 365 -44.30 24.75 -19.76
CA VAL A 365 -43.27 24.73 -20.80
C VAL A 365 -42.84 23.30 -21.04
N SER A 366 -42.97 22.85 -22.28
CA SER A 366 -42.48 21.55 -22.72
C SER A 366 -41.30 21.69 -23.68
N VAL A 367 -40.62 20.58 -23.97
CA VAL A 367 -39.57 20.54 -25.01
C VAL A 367 -40.12 21.02 -26.36
N ILE A 368 -41.40 20.74 -26.65
CA ILE A 368 -42.08 21.19 -27.88
C ILE A 368 -42.18 22.72 -27.88
N SER A 369 -42.58 23.32 -26.76
CA SER A 369 -42.68 24.78 -26.60
C SER A 369 -41.32 25.47 -26.81
N VAL A 370 -40.22 24.88 -26.28
CA VAL A 370 -38.86 25.40 -26.49
C VAL A 370 -38.45 25.30 -27.96
N MET A 371 -38.75 24.17 -28.63
CA MET A 371 -38.46 24.00 -30.06
C MET A 371 -39.21 25.02 -30.92
N GLU A 372 -40.46 25.34 -30.59
CA GLU A 372 -41.23 26.36 -31.31
C GLU A 372 -40.60 27.75 -31.19
N VAL A 373 -40.17 28.14 -29.99
CA VAL A 373 -39.46 29.40 -29.75
C VAL A 373 -38.13 29.45 -30.52
N LEU A 374 -37.37 28.35 -30.55
CA LEU A 374 -36.13 28.27 -31.32
C LEU A 374 -36.36 28.40 -32.83
N ILE A 375 -37.39 27.74 -33.38
CA ILE A 375 -37.77 27.89 -34.80
C ILE A 375 -38.12 29.35 -35.10
N PHE A 376 -38.88 30.00 -34.21
CA PHE A 376 -39.21 31.41 -34.35
C PHE A 376 -37.96 32.31 -34.35
N PHE A 377 -37.02 32.11 -33.43
CA PHE A 377 -35.76 32.86 -33.43
C PHE A 377 -34.90 32.59 -34.66
N CYS A 378 -34.83 31.33 -35.12
CA CYS A 378 -34.14 30.99 -36.37
C CYS A 378 -34.77 31.71 -37.56
N ASP A 379 -36.09 31.69 -37.69
CA ASP A 379 -36.81 32.39 -38.76
C ASP A 379 -36.60 33.91 -38.69
N LEU A 380 -36.59 34.47 -37.47
CA LEU A 380 -36.27 35.89 -37.24
C LEU A 380 -34.84 36.21 -37.69
N ILE A 381 -33.86 35.41 -37.29
CA ILE A 381 -32.44 35.57 -37.66
C ILE A 381 -32.25 35.39 -39.18
N PHE A 382 -32.89 34.40 -39.81
CA PHE A 382 -32.83 34.23 -41.27
C PHE A 382 -33.46 35.42 -42.01
N THR A 383 -34.50 36.02 -41.44
CA THR A 383 -35.14 37.23 -41.98
C THR A 383 -34.24 38.46 -41.82
N PHE A 384 -33.57 38.62 -40.66
CA PHE A 384 -32.64 39.72 -40.39
C PHE A 384 -31.30 39.60 -41.13
N LEU A 385 -30.77 38.39 -41.33
CA LEU A 385 -29.56 38.13 -42.14
C LEU A 385 -29.83 38.20 -43.65
N GLY A 386 -31.03 38.59 -44.08
CA GLY A 386 -31.35 38.85 -45.48
C GLY A 386 -31.30 37.62 -46.39
N ILE A 387 -31.21 36.41 -45.82
CA ILE A 387 -31.34 35.18 -46.60
C ILE A 387 -32.83 35.01 -46.91
N LYS A 388 -33.27 35.66 -47.99
CA LYS A 388 -34.56 35.40 -48.63
C LYS A 388 -34.65 33.90 -48.96
N ARG A 389 -35.18 33.09 -48.04
CA ARG A 389 -35.78 31.82 -48.42
C ARG A 389 -37.05 32.16 -49.20
N HIS A 390 -36.88 32.23 -50.51
CA HIS A 390 -37.97 32.25 -51.46
C HIS A 390 -38.93 31.12 -51.10
N LYS A 391 -40.11 31.49 -50.57
CA LYS A 391 -41.14 30.57 -50.09
C LYS A 391 -41.79 29.85 -51.27
N GLN A 392 -41.11 28.87 -51.87
CA GLN A 392 -41.73 27.90 -52.77
C GLN A 392 -42.35 26.76 -51.96
N LYS A 393 -43.37 27.04 -51.14
CA LYS A 393 -44.14 25.97 -50.48
C LYS A 393 -45.56 26.38 -50.07
N THR A 394 -46.26 27.12 -50.93
CA THR A 394 -47.73 27.24 -50.90
C THR A 394 -48.41 26.80 -52.20
N ASN A 395 -47.66 26.59 -53.29
CA ASN A 395 -48.23 26.10 -54.56
C ASN A 395 -48.17 24.57 -54.74
N LYS A 396 -47.38 23.82 -53.93
CA LYS A 396 -47.25 22.37 -54.09
C LYS A 396 -48.36 21.56 -53.40
N LEU A 397 -49.01 22.10 -52.36
CA LEU A 397 -50.15 21.46 -51.70
C LEU A 397 -51.48 21.72 -52.43
N ASN A 398 -51.65 22.91 -53.03
CA ASN A 398 -52.79 23.22 -53.88
C ASN A 398 -52.74 22.48 -55.23
N ASN A 399 -51.57 22.30 -55.85
CA ASN A 399 -51.46 21.49 -57.07
C ASN A 399 -51.63 19.99 -56.83
N ARG A 400 -51.25 19.45 -55.66
CA ARG A 400 -51.55 18.04 -55.32
C ARG A 400 -53.04 17.83 -55.04
N ARG A 401 -53.72 18.78 -54.38
CA ARG A 401 -55.18 18.74 -54.19
C ARG A 401 -55.95 18.93 -55.50
N ALA A 402 -55.48 19.76 -56.43
CA ALA A 402 -56.07 19.92 -57.75
C ALA A 402 -55.84 18.69 -58.66
N SER A 403 -54.66 18.07 -58.59
CA SER A 403 -54.34 16.84 -59.33
C SER A 403 -55.13 15.62 -58.82
N LEU A 404 -55.30 15.45 -57.50
CA LEU A 404 -56.17 14.41 -56.94
C LEU A 404 -57.64 14.65 -57.30
N ARG A 405 -58.12 15.90 -57.26
CA ARG A 405 -59.52 16.23 -57.62
C ARG A 405 -59.83 15.96 -59.09
N ASN A 406 -58.89 16.20 -60.00
CA ASN A 406 -59.04 15.89 -61.43
C ASN A 406 -58.89 14.38 -61.73
N SER A 407 -58.06 13.67 -60.97
CA SER A 407 -57.94 12.20 -61.08
C SER A 407 -59.21 11.48 -60.59
N ILE A 408 -59.84 11.98 -59.52
CA ILE A 408 -61.12 11.43 -59.02
C ILE A 408 -62.25 11.76 -60.01
N ARG A 409 -62.28 12.98 -60.60
CA ARG A 409 -63.31 13.39 -61.56
C ARG A 409 -63.26 12.59 -62.88
N ASN A 410 -62.05 12.28 -63.37
CA ASN A 410 -61.88 11.42 -64.56
C ASN A 410 -62.17 9.93 -64.29
N LYS A 411 -62.13 9.48 -63.03
CA LYS A 411 -62.47 8.09 -62.65
C LYS A 411 -63.98 7.90 -62.46
N THR A 412 -64.72 8.96 -62.14
CA THR A 412 -66.18 8.95 -62.03
C THR A 412 -66.93 8.98 -63.38
N ASP A 413 -66.28 9.39 -64.47
CA ASP A 413 -66.90 9.33 -65.82
C ASP A 413 -66.67 7.99 -66.55
N SER A 414 -65.81 7.10 -66.03
CA SER A 414 -65.57 5.77 -66.62
C SER A 414 -66.29 4.60 -65.92
N ASN A 415 -66.96 4.82 -64.78
CA ASN A 415 -67.63 3.76 -64.02
C ASN A 415 -69.16 3.89 -63.96
N LYS A 416 -69.77 4.60 -64.93
CA LYS A 416 -71.22 4.62 -65.12
C LYS A 416 -71.67 3.51 -66.09
N VAL A 417 -71.14 2.31 -65.93
CA VAL A 417 -71.67 1.07 -66.52
C VAL A 417 -71.44 -0.05 -65.48
N ASN A 418 -72.54 -0.68 -65.07
CA ASN A 418 -72.67 -1.84 -64.18
C ASN A 418 -72.52 -1.56 -62.67
N ASN A 419 -73.62 -1.33 -61.95
CA ASN A 419 -74.63 -2.29 -61.46
C ASN A 419 -74.19 -3.11 -60.23
N ASN A 420 -74.95 -2.87 -59.16
CA ASN A 420 -75.60 -3.87 -58.31
C ASN A 420 -74.79 -4.67 -57.28
N VAL A 421 -75.10 -4.40 -56.00
CA VAL A 421 -75.70 -5.33 -55.00
C VAL A 421 -75.03 -5.30 -53.61
N ASP A 422 -75.92 -5.05 -52.65
CA ASP A 422 -76.05 -5.41 -51.23
C ASP A 422 -75.08 -5.01 -50.11
N TYR A 423 -75.74 -4.45 -49.10
CA TYR A 423 -75.45 -4.37 -47.67
C TYR A 423 -75.36 -5.78 -47.06
N ASP A 424 -74.49 -6.00 -46.06
CA ASP A 424 -74.87 -5.91 -44.64
C ASP A 424 -73.75 -6.34 -43.67
N SER A 425 -73.64 -5.63 -42.54
CA SER A 425 -73.19 -6.06 -41.20
C SER A 425 -71.77 -6.64 -40.97
N MET A 426 -71.18 -6.67 -39.78
CA MET A 426 -71.08 -5.85 -38.57
C MET A 426 -70.14 -6.64 -37.62
N LEU A 427 -69.36 -5.94 -36.77
CA LEU A 427 -68.76 -6.40 -35.49
C LEU A 427 -67.72 -7.54 -35.57
N GLU A 428 -66.48 -7.43 -35.05
CA GLU A 428 -65.98 -7.11 -33.71
C GLU A 428 -65.22 -8.36 -33.24
N ASN A 429 -63.92 -8.23 -32.91
CA ASN A 429 -63.34 -8.81 -31.69
C ASN A 429 -61.84 -8.55 -31.57
N HIS A 430 -61.51 -8.06 -30.38
CA HIS A 430 -60.27 -8.26 -29.63
C HIS A 430 -59.71 -9.68 -29.79
N ASP A 431 -58.38 -9.83 -29.81
CA ASP A 431 -57.73 -10.43 -28.63
C ASP A 431 -56.21 -10.29 -28.59
N HIS A 432 -55.74 -10.29 -27.35
CA HIS A 432 -54.37 -10.28 -26.86
C HIS A 432 -53.49 -11.40 -27.41
N GLN A 433 -52.17 -11.15 -27.49
CA GLN A 433 -51.20 -12.16 -27.08
C GLN A 433 -49.87 -11.54 -26.59
N HIS A 434 -49.36 -12.24 -25.59
CA HIS A 434 -48.27 -11.96 -24.65
C HIS A 434 -46.91 -11.61 -25.23
#